data_AF-A0AB73TJ93-F1
#
_entry.id   AF-A0AB73TJ93-F1
#
_cell.length_a   1.000
_cell.length_b   1.000
_cell.length_c   1.000
_cell.angle_alpha   90.00
_cell.angle_beta   90.00
_cell.angle_gamma   90.00
#
_symmetry.space_group_name_H-M   'P 1'
#
loop_
_entity.id
_entity.type
_entity.pdbx_description
1 polymer ?
#
loop_
_entity_poly.entity_id
_entity_poly.type
_entity_poly.pdbx_seq_one_letter_code
_entity_poly.pdbx_strand_id
1 'polypeptide(L)'
;MARSPRERHEPIDLRSAEVVLAGTQDLLPVLRAAAVRAGVDATRMHVVGVDDVPEVDGSGSAELAVIAIRRPGEDPAFHRAQEAAEMLEPLLRPGAVRIVITVSRVTRLAPKLEHALTAEVLHQLGVATAESGFRRPFRNLRTRLGTAGLRAAGLRVFRLTV
;
A
#
# COMPACT_ATOMS: atom_id res chain seq x y z
N MET A 1 -16.02 5.83 -28.39
CA MET A 1 -15.70 6.43 -27.06
C MET A 1 -14.41 5.82 -26.55
N ALA A 2 -13.28 6.48 -26.79
CA ALA A 2 -11.97 6.05 -26.30
C ALA A 2 -11.88 6.36 -24.80
N ARG A 3 -11.51 5.36 -23.99
CA ARG A 3 -11.29 5.51 -22.55
C ARG A 3 -10.07 6.43 -22.34
N SER A 4 -10.22 7.47 -21.52
CA SER A 4 -9.12 8.37 -21.15
C SER A 4 -7.90 7.57 -20.67
N PRO A 5 -6.67 7.96 -21.04
CA PRO A 5 -5.47 7.32 -20.52
C PRO A 5 -5.45 7.61 -19.02
N ARG A 6 -5.66 6.58 -18.19
CA ARG A 6 -5.31 6.67 -16.77
C ARG A 6 -3.86 7.15 -16.70
N GLU A 7 -3.62 8.26 -16.02
CA GLU A 7 -2.27 8.81 -15.80
C GLU A 7 -1.33 7.67 -15.44
N ARG A 8 -0.37 7.43 -16.32
CA ARG A 8 0.57 6.32 -16.20
C ARG A 8 1.67 6.81 -15.28
N HIS A 9 1.71 6.25 -14.08
CA HIS A 9 2.87 6.43 -13.22
C HIS A 9 4.08 5.74 -13.86
N GLU A 10 5.23 6.40 -13.87
CA GLU A 10 6.47 5.76 -14.30
C GLU A 10 6.77 4.55 -13.39
N PRO A 11 7.40 3.50 -13.93
CA PRO A 11 7.71 2.31 -13.15
C PRO A 11 8.67 2.66 -12.02
N ILE A 12 8.33 2.26 -10.79
CA ILE A 12 9.17 2.54 -9.63
C ILE A 12 10.23 1.44 -9.49
N ASP A 13 11.50 1.81 -9.43
CA ASP A 13 12.57 0.89 -9.01
C ASP A 13 12.64 0.86 -7.48
N LEU A 14 12.15 -0.22 -6.88
CA LEU A 14 12.11 -0.37 -5.41
C LEU A 14 13.48 -0.39 -4.74
N ARG A 15 14.56 -0.66 -5.49
CA ARG A 15 15.92 -0.68 -4.92
C ARG A 15 16.46 0.72 -4.69
N SER A 16 16.01 1.69 -5.47
CA SER A 16 16.43 3.09 -5.37
C SER A 16 15.32 4.01 -4.86
N ALA A 17 14.06 3.61 -4.92
CA ALA A 17 12.96 4.45 -4.49
C ALA A 17 12.98 4.65 -2.97
N GLU A 18 12.66 5.87 -2.54
CA GLU A 18 12.27 6.13 -1.16
C GLU A 18 10.83 5.68 -0.93
N VAL A 19 10.63 4.84 0.08
CA VAL A 19 9.36 4.18 0.36
C VAL A 19 8.91 4.48 1.78
N VAL A 20 7.69 4.99 1.92
CA VAL A 20 7.01 5.14 3.21
C VAL A 20 6.15 3.91 3.48
N LEU A 21 6.37 3.25 4.62
CA LEU A 21 5.49 2.24 5.17
C LEU A 21 4.75 2.86 6.36
N ALA A 22 3.45 3.06 6.20
CA ALA A 22 2.63 3.61 7.26
C ALA A 22 1.61 2.59 7.74
N GLY A 23 1.30 2.57 9.03
CA GLY A 23 0.22 1.72 9.50
C GLY A 23 -0.03 1.74 10.98
N THR A 24 -1.05 0.99 11.39
CA THR A 24 -1.25 0.72 12.82
C THR A 24 -0.13 -0.17 13.33
N GLN A 25 0.23 -0.02 14.61
CA GLN A 25 1.42 -0.63 15.22
C GLN A 25 1.53 -2.15 14.95
N ASP A 26 0.41 -2.87 14.97
CA ASP A 26 0.37 -4.31 14.76
C ASP A 26 0.54 -4.74 13.28
N LEU A 27 0.32 -3.84 12.32
CA LEU A 27 0.44 -4.10 10.89
C LEU A 27 1.82 -3.73 10.33
N LEU A 28 2.56 -2.84 11.01
CA LEU A 28 3.90 -2.39 10.58
C LEU A 28 4.90 -3.55 10.38
N PRO A 29 4.99 -4.57 11.26
CA PRO A 29 5.90 -5.70 11.05
C PRO A 29 5.60 -6.46 9.76
N VAL A 30 4.31 -6.61 9.41
CA VAL A 30 3.88 -7.30 8.19
C VAL A 30 4.24 -6.49 6.95
N LEU A 31 4.01 -5.17 6.99
CA LEU A 31 4.42 -4.27 5.91
C LEU A 31 5.92 -4.30 5.67
N ARG A 32 6.71 -4.20 6.74
CA ARG A 32 8.18 -4.23 6.66
C ARG A 32 8.67 -5.55 6.07
N ALA A 33 8.16 -6.68 6.54
CA ALA A 33 8.52 -7.99 6.02
C ALA A 33 8.15 -8.14 4.53
N ALA A 34 6.99 -7.63 4.11
CA ALA A 34 6.55 -7.67 2.72
C ALA A 34 7.42 -6.77 1.83
N ALA A 35 7.75 -5.55 2.27
CA ALA A 35 8.58 -4.61 1.52
C ALA A 35 10.01 -5.13 1.32
N VAL A 36 10.64 -5.68 2.37
CA VAL A 36 11.96 -6.31 2.26
C VAL A 36 11.93 -7.47 1.26
N ARG A 37 10.90 -8.34 1.32
CA ARG A 37 10.73 -9.43 0.34
C ARG A 37 10.49 -8.93 -1.09
N ALA A 38 9.90 -7.75 -1.25
CA ALA A 38 9.73 -7.12 -2.56
C ALA A 38 11.04 -6.53 -3.12
N GLY A 39 12.10 -6.47 -2.32
CA GLY A 39 13.39 -5.90 -2.70
C GLY A 39 13.51 -4.40 -2.43
N VAL A 40 12.66 -3.83 -1.56
CA VAL A 40 12.84 -2.45 -1.08
C VAL A 40 14.11 -2.38 -0.23
N ASP A 41 14.96 -1.40 -0.50
CA ASP A 41 16.15 -1.13 0.32
C ASP A 41 15.73 -0.68 1.73
N ALA A 42 16.17 -1.40 2.76
CA ALA A 42 15.83 -1.10 4.15
C ALA A 42 16.37 0.27 4.62
N THR A 43 17.41 0.80 3.97
CA THR A 43 17.97 2.13 4.28
C THR A 43 17.17 3.28 3.67
N ARG A 44 16.32 3.00 2.68
CA ARG A 44 15.44 3.97 2.00
C ARG A 44 13.97 3.81 2.39
N MET A 45 13.74 3.06 3.48
CA MET A 45 12.42 2.72 3.98
C MET A 45 12.12 3.55 5.23
N HIS A 46 11.09 4.39 5.15
CA HIS A 46 10.61 5.19 6.27
C HIS A 46 9.37 4.52 6.86
N VAL A 47 9.49 4.02 8.09
CA VAL A 47 8.39 3.34 8.79
C VAL A 47 7.74 4.33 9.76
N VAL A 48 6.46 4.61 9.59
CA VAL A 48 5.73 5.59 10.39
C VAL A 48 4.42 5.02 10.94
N GLY A 49 4.08 5.38 12.18
CA GLY A 49 2.74 5.12 12.70
C GLY A 49 1.75 6.05 12.03
N VAL A 50 0.57 5.56 11.64
CA VAL A 50 -0.43 6.44 11.00
C VAL A 50 -0.96 7.52 11.95
N ASP A 51 -0.87 7.28 13.26
CA ASP A 51 -1.26 8.21 14.32
C ASP A 51 -0.09 9.10 14.80
N ASP A 52 1.10 8.91 14.24
CA ASP A 52 2.35 9.56 14.67
C ASP A 52 3.18 9.89 13.42
N VAL A 53 2.58 10.69 12.52
CA VAL A 53 3.24 11.16 11.31
C VAL A 53 4.19 12.29 11.69
N PRO A 54 5.49 12.17 11.40
CA PRO A 54 6.45 13.21 11.76
C PRO A 54 6.16 14.50 11.00
N GLU A 55 6.28 15.63 11.68
CA GLU A 55 6.34 16.93 11.02
C GLU A 55 7.63 17.01 10.19
N VAL A 56 7.49 17.33 8.90
CA VAL A 56 8.63 17.47 7.99
C VAL A 56 8.68 18.89 7.48
N ASP A 57 9.83 19.55 7.70
CA ASP A 57 10.13 20.86 7.13
C ASP A 57 10.53 20.69 5.65
N GLY A 58 9.54 20.72 4.75
CA GLY A 58 9.72 20.66 3.30
C GLY A 58 8.82 19.66 2.60
N SER A 59 8.98 19.51 1.28
CA SER A 59 8.30 18.46 0.52
C SER A 59 9.04 17.14 0.70
N GLY A 60 8.34 16.10 1.16
CA GLY A 60 8.91 14.77 1.25
C GLY A 60 9.33 14.20 -0.10
N SER A 61 10.26 13.25 -0.05
CA SER A 61 10.96 12.70 -1.22
C SER A 61 10.47 11.31 -1.62
N ALA A 62 9.57 10.70 -0.83
CA ALA A 62 9.14 9.32 -1.07
C ALA A 62 8.28 9.18 -2.32
N GLU A 63 8.63 8.20 -3.15
CA GLU A 63 8.00 7.90 -4.43
C GLU A 63 6.77 7.00 -4.28
N LEU A 64 6.70 6.29 -3.15
CA LEU A 64 5.74 5.23 -2.89
C LEU A 64 5.36 5.20 -1.41
N ALA A 65 4.06 5.15 -1.14
CA ALA A 65 3.53 4.87 0.18
C ALA A 65 2.77 3.54 0.19
N VAL A 66 3.07 2.67 1.14
CA VAL A 66 2.24 1.51 1.49
C VAL A 66 1.65 1.72 2.87
N ILE A 67 0.34 1.87 2.93
CA ILE A 67 -0.40 2.33 4.10
C ILE A 67 -1.32 1.20 4.55
N ALA A 68 -1.13 0.61 5.72
CA ALA A 68 -2.04 -0.40 6.26
C ALA A 68 -2.70 0.06 7.56
N ILE A 69 -4.00 0.35 7.50
CA ILE A 69 -4.75 0.90 8.63
C ILE A 69 -5.85 -0.03 9.09
N ARG A 70 -6.11 -0.03 10.40
CA ARG A 70 -7.34 -0.61 10.92
C ARG A 70 -8.50 0.35 10.73
N ARG A 71 -9.64 -0.16 10.30
CA ARG A 71 -10.87 0.62 10.17
C ARG A 71 -11.65 0.56 11.48
N PRO A 72 -11.92 1.68 12.16
CA PRO A 72 -12.51 1.68 13.51
C PRO A 72 -13.99 1.26 13.59
N GLY A 73 -14.69 1.02 12.48
CA GLY A 73 -16.10 0.59 12.53
C GLY A 73 -16.82 0.79 11.20
N GLU A 74 -17.91 1.58 11.25
CA GLU A 74 -18.84 1.85 10.14
C GLU A 74 -18.32 2.82 9.07
N ASP A 75 -17.22 3.52 9.33
CA ASP A 75 -16.67 4.46 8.35
C ASP A 75 -16.44 3.78 7.00
N PRO A 76 -16.77 4.44 5.88
CA PRO A 76 -16.48 3.91 4.57
C PRO A 76 -14.98 3.65 4.44
N ALA A 77 -14.61 2.43 4.03
CA ALA A 77 -13.20 2.04 3.89
C ALA A 77 -12.42 2.98 2.95
N PHE A 78 -13.10 3.57 1.96
CA PHE A 78 -12.50 4.54 1.06
C PHE A 78 -12.21 5.88 1.75
N HIS A 79 -13.13 6.40 2.56
CA HIS A 79 -12.94 7.66 3.29
C HIS A 79 -11.71 7.58 4.21
N ARG A 80 -11.60 6.50 4.99
CA ARG A 80 -10.43 6.26 5.84
C ARG A 80 -9.14 6.09 5.04
N ALA A 81 -9.22 5.45 3.88
CA ALA A 81 -8.07 5.30 3.02
C ALA A 81 -7.58 6.66 2.48
N GLN A 82 -8.51 7.56 2.16
CA GLN A 82 -8.20 8.90 1.70
C GLN A 82 -7.61 9.75 2.83
N GLU A 83 -8.24 9.80 4.01
CA GLU A 83 -7.71 10.51 5.18
C GLU A 83 -6.27 10.09 5.50
N ALA A 84 -6.01 8.77 5.54
CA ALA A 84 -4.66 8.27 5.82
C ALA A 84 -3.65 8.64 4.72
N ALA A 85 -4.10 8.72 3.47
CA ALA A 85 -3.25 9.15 2.36
C ALA A 85 -2.96 10.65 2.38
N GLU A 86 -3.92 11.47 2.80
CA GLU A 86 -3.76 12.93 2.98
C GLU A 86 -2.83 13.25 4.14
N MET A 87 -2.96 12.56 5.29
CA MET A 87 -2.07 12.76 6.44
C MET A 87 -0.59 12.50 6.10
N LEU A 88 -0.32 11.56 5.18
CA LEU A 88 1.03 11.21 4.78
C LEU A 88 1.56 12.04 3.61
N GLU A 89 0.72 12.88 3.00
CA GLU A 89 1.09 13.71 1.85
C GLU A 89 2.38 14.52 2.04
N PRO A 90 2.66 15.12 3.22
CA PRO A 90 3.91 15.84 3.45
C PRO A 90 5.17 14.98 3.28
N LEU A 91 5.07 13.66 3.45
CA LEU A 91 6.20 12.73 3.29
C LEU A 91 6.43 12.31 1.84
N LEU A 92 5.50 12.62 0.94
CA LEU A 92 5.47 12.09 -0.41
C LEU A 92 5.83 13.16 -1.43
N ARG A 93 6.58 12.76 -2.46
CA ARG A 93 6.78 13.63 -3.62
C ARG A 93 5.47 13.79 -4.40
N PRO A 94 5.30 14.88 -5.19
CA PRO A 94 4.17 15.03 -6.09
C PRO A 94 3.99 13.82 -7.02
N GLY A 95 2.76 13.35 -7.17
CA GLY A 95 2.41 12.19 -7.97
C GLY A 95 2.70 10.83 -7.33
N ALA A 96 3.39 10.75 -6.18
CA ALA A 96 3.77 9.49 -5.55
C ALA A 96 2.62 8.47 -5.49
N VAL A 97 2.93 7.19 -5.72
CA VAL A 97 1.93 6.13 -5.69
C VAL A 97 1.54 5.84 -4.25
N ARG A 98 0.24 5.87 -3.95
CA ARG A 98 -0.28 5.58 -2.60
C ARG A 98 -1.08 4.28 -2.65
N ILE A 99 -0.58 3.23 -1.99
CA ILE A 99 -1.25 1.93 -1.86
C ILE A 99 -1.80 1.87 -0.44
N VAL A 100 -3.13 1.95 -0.30
CA VAL A 100 -3.80 1.91 1.00
C VAL A 100 -4.53 0.59 1.18
N ILE A 101 -4.27 -0.09 2.29
CA ILE A 101 -4.88 -1.35 2.69
C ILE A 101 -5.62 -1.10 3.99
N THR A 102 -6.95 -1.22 3.95
CA THR A 102 -7.76 -1.14 5.18
C THR A 102 -8.04 -2.54 5.68
N VAL A 103 -7.81 -2.79 6.96
CA VAL A 103 -8.12 -4.04 7.65
C VAL A 103 -9.27 -3.79 8.63
N SER A 104 -10.32 -4.61 8.60
CA SER A 104 -11.41 -4.52 9.57
C SER A 104 -10.88 -4.68 11.01
N ARG A 105 -11.37 -3.85 11.95
CA ARG A 105 -10.97 -3.94 13.37
C ARG A 105 -11.27 -5.31 13.99
N VAL A 106 -12.37 -5.94 13.61
CA VAL A 106 -12.76 -7.26 14.14
C VAL A 106 -11.91 -8.40 13.59
N THR A 107 -11.12 -8.16 12.55
CA THR A 107 -10.21 -9.17 12.01
C THR A 107 -8.95 -9.23 12.89
N ARG A 108 -8.81 -10.32 13.64
CA ARG A 108 -7.59 -10.63 14.39
C ARG A 108 -6.45 -10.93 13.42
N LEU A 109 -5.29 -10.32 13.64
CA LEU A 109 -4.07 -10.66 12.92
C LEU A 109 -3.66 -12.08 13.36
N ALA A 110 -3.79 -13.01 12.44
CA ALA A 110 -3.43 -14.41 12.61
C ALA A 110 -2.52 -14.80 11.43
N PRO A 111 -1.72 -15.88 11.52
CA PRO A 111 -0.72 -16.21 10.50
C PRO A 111 -1.28 -16.28 9.06
N LYS A 112 -2.52 -16.77 8.90
CA LYS A 112 -3.21 -16.80 7.60
C LYS A 112 -3.47 -15.40 7.04
N LEU A 113 -3.86 -14.45 7.90
CA LEU A 113 -4.12 -13.07 7.52
C LEU A 113 -2.82 -12.34 7.19
N GLU A 114 -1.78 -12.52 8.00
CA GLU A 114 -0.46 -11.95 7.76
C GLU A 114 0.10 -12.41 6.40
N HIS A 115 -0.05 -13.70 6.10
CA HIS A 115 0.36 -14.25 4.81
C HIS A 115 -0.44 -13.62 3.65
N ALA A 116 -1.76 -13.48 3.82
CA ALA A 116 -2.62 -12.87 2.80
C ALA A 116 -2.30 -11.37 2.59
N LEU A 117 -2.09 -10.62 3.67
CA LEU A 117 -1.67 -9.22 3.63
C LEU A 117 -0.30 -9.07 2.97
N THR A 118 0.67 -9.92 3.34
CA THR A 118 2.00 -9.94 2.73
C THR A 118 1.92 -10.20 1.22
N ALA A 119 1.15 -11.21 0.81
CA ALA A 119 0.97 -11.54 -0.60
C ALA A 119 0.33 -10.40 -1.39
N GLU A 120 -0.63 -9.69 -0.79
CA GLU A 120 -1.27 -8.53 -1.41
C GLU A 120 -0.32 -7.34 -1.52
N VAL A 121 0.45 -7.02 -0.47
CA VAL A 121 1.47 -5.97 -0.52
C VAL A 121 2.49 -6.28 -1.63
N LEU A 122 3.02 -7.50 -1.68
CA LEU A 122 3.93 -7.93 -2.74
C LEU A 122 3.32 -7.77 -4.13
N HIS A 123 2.05 -8.11 -4.30
CA HIS A 123 1.34 -7.93 -5.56
C HIS A 123 1.24 -6.45 -5.95
N GLN A 124 0.84 -5.57 -5.03
CA GLN A 124 0.68 -4.15 -5.32
C GLN A 124 2.02 -3.47 -5.59
N LEU A 125 3.07 -3.83 -4.86
CA LEU A 125 4.44 -3.41 -5.14
C LEU A 125 4.86 -3.85 -6.54
N GLY A 126 4.71 -5.12 -6.90
CA GLY A 126 5.04 -5.60 -8.25
C GLY A 126 4.21 -4.96 -9.38
N VAL A 127 3.00 -4.48 -9.08
CA VAL A 127 2.19 -3.71 -10.04
C VAL A 127 2.64 -2.24 -10.13
N ALA A 128 3.20 -1.68 -9.06
CA ALA A 128 3.79 -0.33 -9.06
C ALA A 128 5.13 -0.29 -9.81
N THR A 129 5.90 -1.37 -9.81
CA THR A 129 7.19 -1.48 -10.52
C THR A 129 7.08 -1.91 -11.98
N ALA A 130 5.88 -2.28 -12.45
CA ALA A 130 5.74 -2.89 -13.77
C ALA A 130 5.92 -1.87 -14.91
N GLU A 131 6.98 -2.04 -15.71
CA GLU A 131 7.32 -1.21 -16.87
C GLU A 131 6.25 -1.12 -17.97
N SER A 132 5.38 -2.13 -18.06
CA SER A 132 4.31 -2.15 -19.04
C SER A 132 3.08 -2.91 -18.54
N GLY A 133 1.89 -2.50 -19.01
CA GLY A 133 0.63 -3.19 -18.73
C GLY A 133 0.59 -4.67 -19.20
N PHE A 134 1.51 -5.07 -20.09
CA PHE A 134 1.70 -6.43 -20.59
C PHE A 134 2.48 -7.34 -19.63
N ARG A 135 3.35 -6.77 -18.79
CA ARG A 135 4.11 -7.46 -17.73
C ARG A 135 3.49 -7.33 -16.34
N ARG A 136 2.21 -6.90 -16.25
CA ARG A 136 1.48 -7.07 -14.99
C ARG A 136 1.51 -8.57 -14.65
N PRO A 137 1.90 -8.97 -13.42
CA PRO A 137 1.75 -10.36 -13.03
C PRO A 137 0.29 -10.75 -13.29
N PHE A 138 0.07 -11.69 -14.22
CA PHE A 138 -1.26 -12.17 -14.51
C PHE A 138 -1.90 -12.59 -13.19
N ARG A 139 -3.10 -12.06 -12.90
CA ARG A 139 -3.88 -12.48 -11.73
C ARG A 139 -4.26 -13.94 -11.93
N ASN A 140 -3.45 -14.86 -11.42
CA ASN A 140 -3.77 -16.28 -11.41
C ASN A 140 -5.11 -16.48 -10.69
N LEU A 141 -5.87 -17.52 -11.07
CA LEU A 141 -7.18 -17.83 -10.49
C LEU A 141 -7.12 -17.92 -8.94
N ARG A 142 -5.98 -18.40 -8.41
CA ARG A 142 -5.63 -18.39 -6.97
C ARG A 142 -5.59 -16.99 -6.36
N THR A 143 -5.07 -15.99 -7.06
CA THR A 143 -5.01 -14.60 -6.61
C THR A 143 -6.39 -13.94 -6.66
N ARG A 144 -7.24 -14.30 -7.64
CA ARG A 144 -8.64 -13.84 -7.69
C ARG A 144 -9.48 -14.40 -6.54
N LEU A 145 -9.33 -15.70 -6.26
CA LEU A 145 -9.89 -16.32 -5.05
C LEU A 145 -9.30 -15.69 -3.77
N GLY A 146 -8.01 -15.35 -3.80
CA GLY A 146 -7.31 -14.57 -2.78
C GLY A 146 -7.99 -13.22 -2.53
N THR A 147 -8.35 -12.45 -3.56
CA THR A 147 -9.06 -11.16 -3.37
C THR A 147 -10.48 -11.30 -2.80
N ALA A 148 -11.20 -12.37 -3.15
CA ALA A 148 -12.50 -12.67 -2.54
C ALA A 148 -12.32 -13.09 -1.06
N GLY A 149 -11.31 -13.91 -0.77
CA GLY A 149 -10.93 -14.31 0.59
C GLY A 149 -10.41 -13.13 1.42
N LEU A 150 -9.65 -12.21 0.83
CA LEU A 150 -9.19 -10.97 1.45
C LEU A 150 -10.37 -10.06 1.79
N ARG A 151 -11.32 -9.88 0.87
CA ARG A 151 -12.56 -9.13 1.15
C ARG A 151 -13.40 -9.78 2.24
N ALA A 152 -13.52 -11.11 2.21
CA ALA A 152 -14.22 -11.87 3.25
C ALA A 152 -13.50 -11.80 4.61
N ALA A 153 -12.16 -11.74 4.61
CA ALA A 153 -11.33 -11.50 5.78
C ALA A 153 -11.30 -10.02 6.23
N GLY A 154 -12.06 -9.15 5.56
CA GLY A 154 -12.21 -7.75 5.96
C GLY A 154 -11.13 -6.81 5.43
N LEU A 155 -10.34 -7.21 4.43
CA LEU A 155 -9.38 -6.33 3.75
C LEU A 155 -9.98 -5.63 2.53
N ARG A 156 -9.61 -4.36 2.35
CA ARG A 156 -9.83 -3.60 1.11
C ARG A 156 -8.52 -2.93 0.71
N VAL A 157 -8.29 -2.84 -0.59
CA VAL A 157 -7.08 -2.25 -1.16
C VAL A 157 -7.50 -1.15 -2.13
N PHE A 158 -6.88 0.01 -1.98
CA PHE A 158 -7.08 1.19 -2.80
C PHE A 158 -5.71 1.64 -3.32
N ARG A 159 -5.65 1.99 -4.60
CA ARG A 159 -4.49 2.66 -5.18
C ARG A 159 -4.95 4.07 -5.54
N LEU A 160 -4.35 5.05 -4.89
CA LEU A 160 -4.61 6.47 -5.14
C LEU A 160 -3.44 7.04 -5.94
N THR A 161 -3.79 7.81 -6.94
CA THR A 161 -2.90 8.63 -7.76
C THR A 161 -3.58 9.98 -7.82
N VAL A 162 -2.87 11.01 -7.38
CA VAL A 162 -3.31 12.41 -7.39
C VAL A 162 -2.30 13.20 -8.20
#